data_AF-A0A3A4V393-F1
#
_entry.id   AF-A0A3A4V393-F1
#
_cell.length_a   1.000
_cell.length_b   1.000
_cell.length_c   1.000
_cell.angle_alpha   90.00
_cell.angle_beta   90.00
_cell.angle_gamma   90.00
#
_symmetry.space_group_name_H-M   'P 1'
#
loop_
_entity.id
_entity.type
_entity.pdbx_description
1 polymer ?
#
loop_
_entity_poly.entity_id
_entity_poly.type
_entity_poly.pdbx_seq_one_letter_code
_entity_poly.pdbx_strand_id
1 'polypeptide(L)'
;MKEHVLSGEQLITAETDELGDVAALCIYHRVYSQKQGHILPPALVLHGPRYHNSIPRKTTVSFHSRDYPLDALTLAPRTTVADQLTRMEKQNTIEAAHASALRQCPHIYIDTRDGTIVPVHPYSVKNAITSVQSTIDRFKTAKDELSALYSRGAHYLLIDGNHRALGAHLAGETITALEAENDQDIETFRRMAQTGELFNYPHGNHSFDDLVELFYDFCVSHPPRTAAERSKLVLEHQDCPPYFKR
;
A
#
# COMPACT_ATOMS: atom_id res chain seq x y z
N MET A 1 -15.35 -8.06 13.97
CA MET A 1 -14.63 -9.16 13.30
C MET A 1 -15.58 -10.12 12.64
N LYS A 2 -15.37 -10.44 11.37
CA LYS A 2 -16.18 -11.39 10.59
C LYS A 2 -15.29 -12.49 10.03
N GLU A 3 -15.79 -13.72 10.00
CA GLU A 3 -15.10 -14.85 9.39
C GLU A 3 -15.57 -15.04 7.94
N HIS A 4 -14.63 -15.37 7.06
CA HIS A 4 -14.87 -15.64 5.64
C HIS A 4 -14.12 -16.88 5.18
N VAL A 5 -14.66 -17.55 4.16
CA VAL A 5 -13.94 -18.56 3.38
C VAL A 5 -13.62 -17.95 2.03
N LEU A 6 -12.33 -17.76 1.75
CA LEU A 6 -11.85 -16.98 0.61
C LEU A 6 -10.97 -17.83 -0.32
N SER A 7 -11.18 -17.68 -1.63
CA SER A 7 -10.29 -18.23 -2.65
C SER A 7 -9.12 -17.30 -2.95
N GLY A 8 -8.09 -17.81 -3.64
CA GLY A 8 -6.92 -17.02 -4.03
C GLY A 8 -7.25 -15.83 -4.94
N GLU A 9 -8.34 -15.88 -5.69
CA GLU A 9 -8.84 -14.82 -6.55
C GLU A 9 -9.48 -13.67 -5.77
N GLN A 10 -9.95 -13.93 -4.55
CA GLN A 10 -10.63 -12.95 -3.70
C GLN A 10 -9.66 -12.13 -2.85
N LEU A 11 -8.40 -12.57 -2.76
CA LEU A 11 -7.36 -12.06 -1.87
C LEU A 11 -6.32 -11.26 -2.65
N ILE A 12 -6.18 -9.97 -2.37
CA ILE A 12 -5.10 -9.11 -2.86
C ILE A 12 -3.98 -9.15 -1.83
N THR A 13 -2.75 -9.39 -2.27
CA THR A 13 -1.59 -9.50 -1.39
C THR A 13 -0.65 -8.30 -1.54
N ALA A 14 -0.04 -7.88 -0.44
CA ALA A 14 0.99 -6.85 -0.40
C ALA A 14 2.32 -7.49 0.06
N GLU A 15 3.18 -7.94 -0.85
CA GLU A 15 4.56 -8.33 -0.46
C GLU A 15 5.56 -8.21 -1.63
N THR A 16 6.73 -7.60 -1.34
CA THR A 16 7.70 -7.08 -2.33
C THR A 16 8.61 -8.16 -2.86
N ASP A 17 8.87 -9.16 -2.03
CA ASP A 17 9.98 -10.07 -2.27
C ASP A 17 9.42 -11.42 -2.74
N GLU A 18 9.91 -11.80 -3.91
CA GLU A 18 9.70 -13.08 -4.58
C GLU A 18 9.76 -14.20 -3.55
N LEU A 19 8.63 -14.87 -3.30
CA LEU A 19 8.65 -16.21 -2.70
C LEU A 19 9.45 -16.35 -1.40
N GLY A 20 9.59 -15.28 -0.61
CA GLY A 20 10.69 -15.08 0.34
C GLY A 20 10.96 -16.22 1.33
N ASP A 21 9.97 -17.09 1.55
CA ASP A 21 10.18 -18.40 2.14
C ASP A 21 9.48 -19.53 1.35
N VAL A 22 10.18 -20.07 0.34
CA VAL A 22 9.73 -21.25 -0.41
C VAL A 22 9.47 -22.43 0.53
N ALA A 23 10.22 -22.56 1.63
CA ALA A 23 10.02 -23.63 2.60
C ALA A 23 8.68 -23.46 3.34
N ALA A 24 8.34 -22.25 3.78
CA ALA A 24 7.03 -21.95 4.35
C ALA A 24 5.91 -22.24 3.34
N LEU A 25 6.07 -21.81 2.07
CA LEU A 25 5.09 -22.10 1.02
C LEU A 25 4.90 -23.60 0.80
N CYS A 26 5.98 -24.39 0.79
CA CYS A 26 5.95 -25.85 0.70
C CYS A 26 5.15 -26.49 1.84
N ILE A 27 5.34 -25.99 3.07
CA ILE A 27 4.60 -26.45 4.25
C ILE A 27 3.10 -26.19 4.05
N TYR A 28 2.73 -24.94 3.73
CA TYR A 28 1.32 -24.58 3.54
C TYR A 28 0.67 -25.37 2.40
N HIS A 29 1.31 -25.42 1.23
CA HIS A 29 0.82 -26.23 0.11
C HIS A 29 0.56 -27.67 0.54
N ARG A 30 1.51 -28.32 1.21
CA ARG A 30 1.36 -29.72 1.66
C ARG A 30 0.18 -29.89 2.62
N VAL A 31 -0.02 -28.98 3.57
CA VAL A 31 -1.16 -29.01 4.49
C VAL A 31 -2.48 -28.91 3.73
N TYR A 32 -2.59 -28.00 2.76
CA TYR A 32 -3.80 -27.85 1.95
C TYR A 32 -4.04 -29.01 0.98
N SER A 33 -3.01 -29.54 0.31
CA SER A 33 -3.13 -30.72 -0.57
C SER A 33 -3.61 -31.97 0.19
N GLN A 34 -3.40 -32.02 1.51
CA GLN A 34 -3.89 -33.08 2.40
C GLN A 34 -5.28 -32.78 3.00
N LYS A 35 -5.94 -31.68 2.59
CA LYS A 35 -7.22 -31.19 3.12
C LYS A 35 -7.18 -30.89 4.62
N GLN A 36 -6.01 -30.51 5.11
CA GLN A 36 -5.77 -30.17 6.51
C GLN A 36 -5.73 -28.66 6.75
N GLY A 37 -6.12 -27.83 5.78
CA GLY A 37 -6.12 -26.37 5.93
C GLY A 37 -6.86 -25.84 7.16
N HIS A 38 -7.86 -26.57 7.65
CA HIS A 38 -8.65 -26.24 8.84
C HIS A 38 -7.87 -26.29 10.17
N ILE A 39 -6.68 -26.91 10.21
CA ILE A 39 -5.83 -26.93 11.41
C ILE A 39 -5.00 -25.65 11.54
N LEU A 40 -4.90 -24.88 10.45
CA LEU A 40 -4.15 -23.64 10.43
C LEU A 40 -5.01 -22.53 11.02
N PRO A 41 -4.39 -21.55 11.72
CA PRO A 41 -5.11 -20.35 12.12
C PRO A 41 -5.68 -19.62 10.89
N PRO A 42 -6.70 -18.77 11.05
CA PRO A 42 -7.24 -18.00 9.95
C PRO A 42 -6.26 -16.93 9.47
N ALA A 43 -6.34 -16.55 8.20
CA ALA A 43 -5.60 -15.41 7.65
C ALA A 43 -6.23 -14.08 8.13
N LEU A 44 -5.48 -12.98 8.11
CA LEU A 44 -5.98 -11.68 8.54
C LEU A 44 -6.19 -10.79 7.32
N VAL A 45 -7.39 -10.23 7.17
CA VAL A 45 -7.76 -9.44 5.99
C VAL A 45 -8.46 -8.13 6.35
N LEU A 46 -8.42 -7.18 5.41
CA LEU A 46 -9.26 -5.98 5.40
C LEU A 46 -10.18 -6.01 4.17
N HIS A 47 -11.39 -5.47 4.29
CA HIS A 47 -12.27 -5.34 3.13
C HIS A 47 -11.94 -4.08 2.31
N GLY A 48 -11.12 -4.24 1.27
CA GLY A 48 -10.51 -3.17 0.48
C GLY A 48 -11.49 -2.12 -0.08
N PRO A 49 -12.63 -2.50 -0.69
CA PRO A 49 -13.58 -1.53 -1.25
C PRO A 49 -14.11 -0.49 -0.25
N ARG A 50 -14.16 -0.80 1.05
CA ARG A 50 -14.60 0.17 2.08
C ARG A 50 -13.62 1.31 2.26
N TYR A 51 -12.34 1.10 1.94
CA TYR A 51 -11.26 2.04 2.21
C TYR A 51 -10.65 2.63 0.94
N HIS A 52 -11.13 2.21 -0.22
CA HIS A 52 -10.61 2.65 -1.52
C HIS A 52 -10.70 4.16 -1.74
N ASN A 53 -11.69 4.82 -1.13
CA ASN A 53 -11.83 6.29 -1.17
C ASN A 53 -11.22 6.98 0.06
N SER A 54 -10.80 6.21 1.06
CA SER A 54 -10.24 6.67 2.34
C SER A 54 -8.71 6.75 2.32
N ILE A 55 -8.06 6.29 1.23
CA ILE A 55 -6.62 6.45 1.02
C ILE A 55 -6.25 7.91 1.31
N PRO A 56 -5.35 8.19 2.26
CA PRO A 56 -5.11 9.54 2.72
C PRO A 56 -4.72 10.43 1.55
N ARG A 57 -5.52 11.47 1.30
CA ARG A 57 -5.20 12.54 0.33
C ARG A 57 -4.06 13.45 0.81
N LYS A 58 -3.42 13.12 1.93
CA LYS A 58 -2.52 14.01 2.66
C LYS A 58 -1.06 13.78 2.26
N THR A 59 -0.75 14.05 1.01
CA THR A 59 0.55 14.66 0.71
C THR A 59 0.29 16.14 0.55
N THR A 60 0.14 16.84 1.67
CA THR A 60 0.11 18.31 1.66
C THR A 60 1.54 18.77 1.51
N VAL A 61 1.91 19.27 0.33
CA VAL A 61 3.19 19.95 0.14
C VAL A 61 2.94 21.44 0.39
N SER A 62 3.28 21.90 1.59
CA SER A 62 3.20 23.33 1.94
C SER A 62 4.54 24.00 1.61
N PHE A 63 4.50 25.13 0.91
CA PHE A 63 5.67 25.96 0.62
C PHE A 63 5.67 27.15 1.57
N HIS A 64 6.74 27.30 2.36
CA HIS A 64 6.93 28.48 3.21
C HIS A 64 8.15 29.28 2.72
N SER A 65 8.06 30.62 2.77
CA SER A 65 9.19 31.54 2.61
C SER A 65 9.32 32.35 3.90
N ARG A 66 10.55 32.49 4.43
CA ARG A 66 10.80 33.28 5.67
C ARG A 66 10.75 34.78 5.43
N ASP A 67 11.11 35.23 4.22
CA ASP A 67 11.33 36.65 3.93
C ASP A 67 10.16 37.31 3.18
N TYR A 68 9.15 36.52 2.83
CA TYR A 68 7.89 37.03 2.28
C TYR A 68 6.73 36.34 3.00
N PRO A 69 5.81 37.08 3.64
CA PRO A 69 4.48 36.56 3.91
C PRO A 69 3.79 36.38 2.55
N LEU A 70 4.09 35.26 1.89
CA LEU A 70 3.15 34.69 0.95
C LEU A 70 1.98 34.27 1.84
N ASP A 71 0.93 35.09 1.83
CA ASP A 71 -0.40 34.67 2.25
C ASP A 71 -0.57 33.24 1.78
N ALA A 72 -0.65 32.33 2.74
CA ALA A 72 -0.42 30.91 2.53
C ALA A 72 -1.06 30.48 1.21
N LEU A 73 -0.25 29.93 0.30
CA LEU A 73 -0.76 29.11 -0.79
C LEU A 73 -1.37 27.86 -0.13
N THR A 74 -2.51 28.06 0.52
CA THR A 74 -3.40 27.04 0.98
C THR A 74 -3.87 26.41 -0.31
N LEU A 75 -3.26 25.28 -0.69
CA LEU A 75 -3.70 24.50 -1.82
C LEU A 75 -5.18 24.21 -1.58
N ALA A 76 -6.05 24.92 -2.31
CA ALA A 76 -7.47 24.66 -2.26
C ALA A 76 -7.66 23.16 -2.57
N PRO A 77 -8.52 22.44 -1.85
CA PRO A 77 -8.59 20.97 -1.85
C PRO A 77 -9.03 20.33 -3.19
N ARG A 78 -8.98 21.08 -4.30
CA ARG A 78 -9.45 20.71 -5.64
C ARG A 78 -8.56 21.15 -6.80
N THR A 79 -7.47 21.89 -6.57
CA THR A 79 -6.49 22.18 -7.63
C THR A 79 -5.30 21.25 -7.47
N THR A 80 -5.00 20.46 -8.50
CA THR A 80 -3.78 19.64 -8.47
C THR A 80 -2.57 20.56 -8.48
N VAL A 81 -1.46 20.14 -7.86
CA VAL A 81 -0.17 20.85 -7.95
C VAL A 81 0.19 21.14 -9.42
N ALA A 82 -0.16 20.22 -10.33
CA ALA A 82 -0.04 20.38 -11.77
C ALA A 82 -0.89 21.54 -12.34
N ASP A 83 -2.16 21.70 -11.96
CA ASP A 83 -3.01 22.81 -12.46
C ASP A 83 -2.49 24.19 -12.04
N GLN A 84 -1.92 24.29 -10.83
CA GLN A 84 -1.30 25.53 -10.37
C GLN A 84 0.03 25.79 -11.07
N LEU A 85 0.87 24.77 -11.24
CA LEU A 85 2.11 24.89 -12.03
C LEU A 85 1.81 25.29 -13.47
N THR A 86 0.84 24.67 -14.14
CA THR A 86 0.43 25.04 -15.51
C THR A 86 -0.14 26.47 -15.59
N ARG A 87 -0.84 26.96 -14.55
CA ARG A 87 -1.26 28.37 -14.47
C ARG A 87 -0.08 29.32 -14.32
N MET A 88 0.91 28.96 -13.51
CA MET A 88 2.14 29.74 -13.30
C MET A 88 3.04 29.71 -14.56
N GLU A 89 3.11 28.59 -15.28
CA GLU A 89 3.83 28.47 -16.56
C GLU A 89 3.16 29.34 -17.64
N LYS A 90 1.82 29.27 -17.75
CA LYS A 90 1.05 30.10 -18.69
C LYS A 90 1.13 31.61 -18.40
N GLN A 91 1.48 32.01 -17.19
CA GLN A 91 1.64 33.41 -16.80
C GLN A 91 3.05 33.96 -17.01
N ASN A 92 3.99 33.21 -17.60
CA ASN A 92 5.42 33.57 -17.69
C ASN A 92 6.06 33.90 -16.31
N THR A 93 5.40 33.50 -15.23
CA THR A 93 5.86 33.77 -13.87
C THR A 93 6.73 32.64 -13.34
N ILE A 94 6.76 31.44 -13.91
CA ILE A 94 7.72 30.42 -13.45
C ILE A 94 9.15 30.82 -13.79
N GLU A 95 9.49 31.25 -15.00
CA GLU A 95 10.89 31.62 -15.31
C GLU A 95 11.29 32.93 -14.61
N ALA A 96 10.39 33.92 -14.52
CA ALA A 96 10.65 35.18 -13.84
C ALA A 96 10.67 35.03 -12.30
N ALA A 97 9.79 34.21 -11.71
CA ALA A 97 9.82 33.90 -10.28
C ALA A 97 10.90 32.87 -9.94
N HIS A 98 11.27 31.93 -10.83
CA HIS A 98 12.49 31.13 -10.67
C HIS A 98 13.70 32.05 -10.63
N ALA A 99 13.85 32.94 -11.62
CA ALA A 99 15.01 33.81 -11.73
C ALA A 99 15.06 34.86 -10.60
N SER A 100 13.91 35.29 -10.07
CA SER A 100 13.83 36.23 -8.94
C SER A 100 13.96 35.52 -7.58
N ALA A 101 13.37 34.34 -7.39
CA ALA A 101 13.52 33.54 -6.17
C ALA A 101 14.91 32.90 -6.06
N LEU A 102 15.53 32.47 -7.17
CA LEU A 102 16.94 32.05 -7.20
C LEU A 102 17.90 33.19 -6.81
N ARG A 103 17.48 34.46 -6.97
CA ARG A 103 18.27 35.64 -6.57
C ARG A 103 18.00 36.12 -5.14
N GLN A 104 16.85 35.76 -4.53
CA GLN A 104 16.39 36.39 -3.28
C GLN A 104 15.92 35.43 -2.17
N CYS A 105 15.68 34.15 -2.46
CA CYS A 105 15.26 33.17 -1.47
C CYS A 105 16.18 31.93 -1.51
N PRO A 106 17.18 31.84 -0.62
CA PRO A 106 18.14 30.73 -0.64
C PRO A 106 17.55 29.37 -0.23
N HIS A 107 16.36 29.35 0.37
CA HIS A 107 15.74 28.12 0.90
C HIS A 107 14.22 28.10 0.65
N ILE A 108 13.74 27.02 0.05
CA ILE A 108 12.32 26.67 -0.06
C ILE A 108 12.04 25.60 0.97
N TYR A 109 10.99 25.73 1.77
CA TYR A 109 10.71 24.74 2.82
C TYR A 109 9.61 23.77 2.40
N ILE A 110 9.82 22.47 2.62
CA ILE A 110 8.79 21.43 2.49
C ILE A 110 8.36 21.03 3.90
N ASP A 111 7.05 21.12 4.15
CA ASP A 111 6.41 20.56 5.34
C ASP A 111 6.19 19.05 5.14
N THR A 112 6.89 18.23 5.92
CA THR A 112 6.74 16.78 5.89
C THR A 112 5.63 16.31 6.82
N ARG A 113 5.18 15.06 6.67
CA ARG A 113 4.03 14.50 7.41
C ARG A 113 4.15 14.58 8.94
N ASP A 114 5.37 14.63 9.47
CA ASP A 114 5.71 14.79 10.89
C ASP A 114 5.79 16.26 11.36
N GLY A 115 5.47 17.22 10.48
CA GLY A 115 5.59 18.65 10.74
C GLY A 115 7.02 19.18 10.64
N THR A 116 7.96 18.37 10.14
CA THR A 116 9.34 18.82 9.95
C THR A 116 9.41 19.73 8.73
N ILE A 117 10.01 20.91 8.92
CA ILE A 117 10.19 21.92 7.88
C ILE A 117 11.61 21.77 7.32
N VAL A 118 11.74 21.18 6.13
CA VAL A 118 13.06 20.90 5.51
C VAL A 118 13.44 22.00 4.53
N PRO A 119 14.59 22.70 4.69
CA PRO A 119 15.08 23.63 3.68
C PRO A 119 15.57 22.88 2.44
N VAL A 120 15.07 23.29 1.29
CA VAL A 120 15.31 22.70 -0.02
C VAL A 120 15.91 23.78 -0.92
N HIS A 121 17.07 23.49 -1.49
CA HIS A 121 17.71 24.37 -2.47
C HIS A 121 16.79 24.54 -3.70
N PRO A 122 16.76 25.69 -4.39
CA PRO A 122 15.88 25.89 -5.55
C PRO A 122 16.05 24.84 -6.68
N TYR A 123 17.27 24.40 -6.98
CA TYR A 123 17.49 23.26 -7.89
C TYR A 123 16.90 21.94 -7.37
N SER A 124 16.84 21.78 -6.05
CA SER A 124 16.18 20.65 -5.40
C SER A 124 14.65 20.78 -5.41
N VAL A 125 14.09 21.96 -5.70
CA VAL A 125 12.62 22.13 -5.82
C VAL A 125 12.06 21.57 -7.11
N LYS A 126 12.74 21.76 -8.25
CA LYS A 126 12.35 21.06 -9.48
C LYS A 126 12.37 19.54 -9.28
N ASN A 127 13.42 19.03 -8.63
CA ASN A 127 13.52 17.61 -8.30
C ASN A 127 12.45 17.16 -7.29
N ALA A 128 12.14 17.98 -6.29
CA ALA A 128 11.07 17.71 -5.32
C ALA A 128 9.70 17.67 -6.00
N ILE A 129 9.38 18.62 -6.88
CA ILE A 129 8.14 18.64 -7.66
C ILE A 129 8.05 17.38 -8.53
N THR A 130 9.11 17.03 -9.26
CA THR A 130 9.14 15.80 -10.06
C THR A 130 8.95 14.54 -9.21
N SER A 131 9.58 14.48 -8.03
CA SER A 131 9.45 13.36 -7.10
C SER A 131 8.02 13.23 -6.55
N VAL A 132 7.40 14.37 -6.17
CA VAL A 132 6.01 14.44 -5.71
C VAL A 132 5.06 14.01 -6.84
N GLN A 133 5.26 14.52 -8.05
CA GLN A 133 4.43 14.16 -9.21
C GLN A 133 4.54 12.66 -9.54
N SER A 134 5.76 12.11 -9.56
CA SER A 134 5.99 10.67 -9.73
C SER A 134 5.27 9.84 -8.66
N THR A 135 5.27 10.30 -7.41
CA THR A 135 4.56 9.64 -6.32
C THR A 135 3.05 9.71 -6.51
N ILE A 136 2.49 10.88 -6.87
CA ILE A 136 1.06 11.04 -7.19
C ILE A 136 0.65 10.10 -8.33
N ASP A 137 1.47 9.99 -9.38
CA ASP A 137 1.16 9.14 -10.52
C ASP A 137 1.20 7.65 -10.15
N ARG A 138 2.16 7.22 -9.32
CA ARG A 138 2.16 5.85 -8.75
C ARG A 138 0.92 5.57 -7.90
N PHE A 139 0.48 6.53 -7.08
CA PHE A 139 -0.77 6.41 -6.32
C PHE A 139 -1.99 6.24 -7.22
N LYS A 140 -2.09 7.01 -8.31
CA LYS A 140 -3.19 6.87 -9.28
C LYS A 140 -3.16 5.48 -9.94
N THR A 141 -2.00 5.04 -10.40
CA THR A 141 -1.82 3.71 -10.99
C THR A 141 -2.25 2.62 -10.03
N ALA A 142 -1.73 2.61 -8.80
CA ALA A 142 -2.09 1.63 -7.78
C ALA A 142 -3.60 1.63 -7.49
N LYS A 143 -4.22 2.82 -7.45
CA LYS A 143 -5.67 2.96 -7.27
C LYS A 143 -6.45 2.35 -8.43
N ASP A 144 -6.05 2.62 -9.67
CA ASP A 144 -6.73 2.09 -10.85
C ASP A 144 -6.57 0.56 -10.94
N GLU A 145 -5.38 0.04 -10.62
CA GLU A 145 -5.11 -1.39 -10.55
C GLU A 145 -5.94 -2.09 -9.47
N LEU A 146 -6.02 -1.53 -8.26
CA LEU A 146 -6.89 -2.05 -7.20
C LEU A 146 -8.37 -2.02 -7.62
N SER A 147 -8.81 -0.95 -8.29
CA SER A 147 -10.18 -0.85 -8.80
C SER A 147 -10.48 -1.95 -9.81
N ALA A 148 -9.53 -2.24 -10.70
CA ALA A 148 -9.65 -3.34 -11.65
C ALA A 148 -9.73 -4.70 -10.94
N LEU A 149 -8.92 -4.94 -9.91
CA LEU A 149 -8.99 -6.16 -9.09
C LEU A 149 -10.33 -6.28 -8.35
N TYR A 150 -10.83 -5.19 -7.75
CA TYR A 150 -12.14 -5.18 -7.11
C TYR A 150 -13.27 -5.50 -8.09
N SER A 151 -13.21 -4.98 -9.32
CA SER A 151 -14.22 -5.29 -10.35
C SER A 151 -14.26 -6.77 -10.74
N ARG A 152 -13.18 -7.51 -10.46
CA ARG A 152 -13.04 -8.95 -10.70
C ARG A 152 -13.38 -9.81 -9.47
N GLY A 153 -13.80 -9.20 -8.35
CA GLY A 153 -14.19 -9.90 -7.13
C GLY A 153 -13.09 -10.01 -6.06
N ALA A 154 -11.92 -9.40 -6.28
CA ALA A 154 -10.80 -9.46 -5.33
C ALA A 154 -10.95 -8.44 -4.19
N HIS A 155 -11.90 -8.64 -3.27
CA HIS A 155 -12.29 -7.61 -2.31
C HIS A 155 -11.47 -7.53 -1.02
N TYR A 156 -10.58 -8.49 -0.75
CA TYR A 156 -9.93 -8.60 0.55
C TYR A 156 -8.43 -8.35 0.44
N LEU A 157 -7.94 -7.40 1.24
CA LEU A 157 -6.52 -7.06 1.35
C LEU A 157 -5.90 -7.95 2.42
N LEU A 158 -4.91 -8.75 2.05
CA LEU A 158 -4.25 -9.70 2.94
C LEU A 158 -3.19 -8.99 3.79
N ILE A 159 -3.44 -8.92 5.09
CA ILE A 159 -2.57 -8.27 6.08
C ILE A 159 -1.56 -9.26 6.65
N ASP A 160 -1.98 -10.51 6.85
CA ASP A 160 -1.12 -11.61 7.22
C ASP A 160 -1.60 -12.92 6.58
N GLY A 161 -0.65 -13.81 6.29
CA GLY A 161 -0.92 -15.12 5.68
C GLY A 161 -0.67 -15.20 4.17
N ASN A 162 0.24 -14.39 3.59
CA ASN A 162 0.60 -14.45 2.17
C ASN A 162 0.95 -15.88 1.71
N HIS A 163 1.91 -16.54 2.38
CA HIS A 163 2.30 -17.92 2.08
C HIS A 163 1.14 -18.91 2.21
N ARG A 164 0.21 -18.68 3.15
CA ARG A 164 -0.97 -19.52 3.34
C ARG A 164 -1.95 -19.39 2.17
N ALA A 165 -2.26 -18.16 1.75
CA ALA A 165 -3.13 -17.88 0.63
C ALA A 165 -2.57 -18.45 -0.68
N LEU A 166 -1.27 -18.28 -0.93
CA LEU A 166 -0.59 -18.86 -2.10
C LEU A 166 -0.61 -20.39 -2.05
N GLY A 167 -0.25 -20.98 -0.91
CA GLY A 167 -0.21 -22.44 -0.72
C GLY A 167 -1.59 -23.10 -0.89
N ALA A 168 -2.64 -22.48 -0.36
CA ALA A 168 -4.01 -22.94 -0.54
C ALA A 168 -4.44 -22.88 -2.01
N HIS A 169 -4.22 -21.76 -2.67
CA HIS A 169 -4.58 -21.62 -4.08
C HIS A 169 -3.83 -22.62 -4.98
N LEU A 170 -2.52 -22.81 -4.73
CA LEU A 170 -1.72 -23.82 -5.45
C LEU A 170 -2.25 -25.25 -5.24
N ALA A 171 -2.81 -25.53 -4.06
CA ALA A 171 -3.46 -26.82 -3.76
C ALA A 171 -4.92 -26.91 -4.26
N GLY A 172 -5.46 -25.86 -4.90
CA GLY A 172 -6.87 -25.80 -5.33
C GLY A 172 -7.87 -25.66 -4.19
N GLU A 173 -7.44 -25.14 -3.04
CA GLU A 173 -8.22 -25.00 -1.80
C GLU A 173 -8.50 -23.52 -1.45
N THR A 174 -9.45 -23.31 -0.55
CA THR A 174 -9.77 -21.99 0.04
C THR A 174 -9.14 -21.83 1.43
N ILE A 175 -9.05 -20.59 1.92
CA ILE A 175 -8.60 -20.29 3.29
C ILE A 175 -9.73 -19.72 4.14
N THR A 176 -9.70 -20.00 5.44
CA THR A 176 -10.46 -19.23 6.43
C THR A 176 -9.72 -17.92 6.70
N ALA A 177 -10.45 -16.81 6.76
CA ALA A 177 -9.91 -15.49 7.04
C ALA A 177 -10.79 -14.71 8.04
N LEU A 178 -10.15 -13.88 8.86
CA LEU A 178 -10.79 -12.94 9.78
C LEU A 178 -10.64 -11.51 9.23
N GLU A 179 -11.78 -10.88 8.97
CA GLU A 179 -11.87 -9.47 8.58
C GLU A 179 -11.84 -8.58 9.82
N ALA A 180 -10.88 -7.65 9.86
CA ALA A 180 -10.92 -6.52 10.76
C ALA A 180 -11.72 -5.35 10.18
N GLU A 181 -12.48 -4.69 11.04
CA GLU A 181 -13.32 -3.53 10.69
C GLU A 181 -12.95 -2.27 11.49
N ASN A 182 -12.14 -2.39 12.56
CA ASN A 182 -11.76 -1.31 13.47
C ASN A 182 -10.63 -1.73 14.43
N ASP A 183 -10.17 -0.82 15.28
CA ASP A 183 -9.11 -1.05 16.27
C ASP A 183 -9.44 -2.15 17.29
N GLN A 184 -10.72 -2.34 17.64
CA GLN A 184 -11.10 -3.39 18.60
C GLN A 184 -10.85 -4.79 18.03
N ASP A 185 -11.00 -4.96 16.71
CA ASP A 185 -10.62 -6.19 16.01
C ASP A 185 -9.09 -6.37 15.99
N ILE A 186 -8.33 -5.27 15.85
CA ILE A 186 -6.86 -5.31 15.93
C ILE A 186 -6.37 -5.74 17.32
N GLU A 187 -6.97 -5.22 18.39
CA GLU A 187 -6.68 -5.70 19.75
C GLU A 187 -7.02 -7.18 19.93
N THR A 188 -8.06 -7.65 19.24
CA THR A 188 -8.43 -9.07 19.25
C THR A 188 -7.36 -9.92 18.57
N PHE A 189 -6.86 -9.50 17.40
CA PHE A 189 -5.75 -10.19 16.74
C PHE A 189 -4.48 -10.27 17.60
N ARG A 190 -4.13 -9.17 18.29
CA ARG A 190 -3.00 -9.16 19.23
C ARG A 190 -3.20 -10.17 20.36
N ARG A 191 -4.39 -10.22 20.94
CA ARG A 191 -4.72 -11.20 21.99
C ARG A 191 -4.63 -12.63 21.47
N MET A 192 -5.17 -12.90 20.29
CA MET A 192 -5.09 -14.23 19.67
C MET A 192 -3.64 -14.67 19.40
N ALA A 193 -2.76 -13.75 19.00
CA ALA A 193 -1.34 -14.06 18.89
C ALA A 193 -0.69 -14.35 20.25
N GLN A 194 -1.06 -13.60 21.30
CA GLN A 194 -0.56 -13.83 22.67
C GLN A 194 -1.02 -15.16 23.28
N THR A 195 -2.24 -15.61 22.96
CA THR A 195 -2.81 -16.88 23.43
C THR A 195 -2.42 -18.08 22.56
N GLY A 196 -1.74 -17.85 21.43
CA GLY A 196 -1.33 -18.90 20.49
C GLY A 196 -2.42 -19.36 19.53
N GLU A 197 -3.56 -18.65 19.47
CA GLU A 197 -4.62 -18.87 18.48
C GLU A 197 -4.22 -18.37 17.09
N LEU A 198 -3.26 -17.45 17.00
CA LEU A 198 -2.52 -17.10 15.77
C LEU A 198 -1.04 -17.44 15.95
N PHE A 199 -0.34 -17.80 14.87
CA PHE A 199 1.10 -18.08 14.93
C PHE A 199 1.93 -16.84 15.29
N ASN A 200 1.56 -15.69 14.72
CA ASN A 200 2.20 -14.40 14.97
C ASN A 200 1.25 -13.28 14.54
N TYR A 201 1.50 -12.06 15.02
CA TYR A 201 0.91 -10.84 14.49
C TYR A 201 2.02 -9.77 14.36
N PRO A 202 2.68 -9.65 13.19
CA PRO A 202 3.89 -8.83 13.04
C PRO A 202 3.59 -7.32 13.09
N HIS A 203 2.32 -6.95 13.03
CA HIS A 203 1.90 -5.55 12.96
C HIS A 203 1.78 -4.87 14.34
N GLY A 204 2.23 -5.52 15.41
CA GLY A 204 2.52 -4.88 16.70
C GLY A 204 1.51 -3.82 17.11
N ASN A 205 1.94 -2.56 17.16
CA ASN A 205 1.17 -1.42 17.67
C ASN A 205 0.38 -0.65 16.60
N HIS A 206 0.33 -1.10 15.34
CA HIS A 206 -0.42 -0.42 14.29
C HIS A 206 -1.92 -0.36 14.63
N SER A 207 -2.52 0.81 14.47
CA SER A 207 -3.97 0.97 14.45
C SER A 207 -4.55 0.38 13.16
N PHE A 208 -5.87 0.28 13.10
CA PHE A 208 -6.60 -0.14 11.91
C PHE A 208 -6.25 0.74 10.70
N ASP A 209 -6.26 2.05 10.88
CA ASP A 209 -5.95 3.00 9.82
C ASP A 209 -4.48 2.86 9.37
N ASP A 210 -3.55 2.63 10.30
CA ASP A 210 -2.14 2.39 9.95
C ASP A 210 -1.96 1.15 9.06
N LEU A 211 -2.72 0.07 9.30
CA LEU A 211 -2.68 -1.14 8.48
C LEU A 211 -3.22 -0.90 7.07
N VAL A 212 -4.32 -0.14 6.98
CA VAL A 212 -4.87 0.29 5.69
C VAL A 212 -3.81 1.07 4.94
N GLU A 213 -3.21 2.08 5.57
CA GLU A 213 -2.16 2.91 4.96
C GLU A 213 -0.95 2.07 4.52
N LEU A 214 -0.44 1.20 5.40
CA LEU A 214 0.71 0.34 5.11
C LEU A 214 0.47 -0.52 3.87
N PHE A 215 -0.73 -1.08 3.72
CA PHE A 215 -1.08 -1.87 2.54
C PHE A 215 -1.15 -1.01 1.26
N TYR A 216 -1.70 0.19 1.34
CA TYR A 216 -1.77 1.09 0.18
C TYR A 216 -0.38 1.61 -0.22
N ASP A 217 0.46 2.00 0.74
CA ASP A 217 1.85 2.40 0.51
C ASP A 217 2.65 1.28 -0.16
N PHE A 218 2.36 0.05 0.23
CA PHE A 218 2.90 -1.13 -0.44
C PHE A 218 2.48 -1.18 -1.92
N CYS A 219 1.19 -1.00 -2.22
CA CYS A 219 0.64 -1.03 -3.57
C CYS A 219 1.18 0.10 -4.46
N VAL A 220 1.56 1.25 -3.87
CA VAL A 220 2.22 2.35 -4.61
C VAL A 220 3.62 1.95 -5.07
N SER A 221 4.29 1.13 -4.27
CA SER A 221 5.65 0.69 -4.56
C SER A 221 5.66 -0.57 -5.44
N HIS A 222 4.60 -1.37 -5.42
CA HIS A 222 4.51 -2.65 -6.12
C HIS A 222 3.11 -2.87 -6.67
N PRO A 223 2.96 -3.30 -7.94
CA PRO A 223 1.65 -3.59 -8.51
C PRO A 223 0.89 -4.61 -7.65
N PRO A 224 -0.33 -4.29 -7.20
CA PRO A 224 -1.14 -5.21 -6.43
C PRO A 224 -1.53 -6.41 -7.31
N ARG A 225 -1.56 -7.58 -6.70
CA ARG A 225 -1.96 -8.83 -7.37
C ARG A 225 -2.79 -9.67 -6.43
N THR A 226 -3.67 -10.48 -7.03
CA THR A 226 -4.35 -11.53 -6.29
C THR A 226 -3.38 -12.63 -5.87
N ALA A 227 -3.70 -13.38 -4.82
CA ALA A 227 -2.95 -14.58 -4.46
C ALA A 227 -2.90 -15.57 -5.63
N ALA A 228 -3.99 -15.70 -6.40
CA ALA A 228 -4.04 -16.51 -7.61
C ALA A 228 -3.03 -16.07 -8.69
N GLU A 229 -2.96 -14.76 -8.98
CA GLU A 229 -1.98 -14.22 -9.93
C GLU A 229 -0.54 -14.41 -9.44
N ARG A 230 -0.30 -14.25 -8.14
CA ARG A 230 1.03 -14.51 -7.57
C ARG A 230 1.40 -15.98 -7.64
N SER A 231 0.49 -16.90 -7.35
CA SER A 231 0.73 -18.34 -7.47
C SER A 231 1.14 -18.74 -8.89
N LYS A 232 0.64 -18.07 -9.94
CA LYS A 232 1.12 -18.29 -11.31
C LYS A 232 2.59 -17.89 -11.48
N LEU A 233 2.98 -16.72 -10.97
CA LEU A 233 4.37 -16.27 -10.98
C LEU A 233 5.29 -17.24 -10.21
N VAL A 234 4.79 -17.82 -9.12
CA VAL A 234 5.51 -18.87 -8.38
C VAL A 234 5.82 -20.08 -9.26
N LEU A 235 4.84 -20.54 -10.04
CA LEU A 235 4.98 -21.71 -10.91
C LEU A 235 5.91 -21.46 -12.11
N GLU A 236 6.02 -20.20 -12.53
CA GLU A 236 6.93 -19.73 -13.58
C GLU A 236 8.39 -19.62 -13.10
N HIS A 237 8.61 -19.48 -11.78
CA HIS A 237 9.95 -19.44 -11.18
C HIS A 237 10.67 -20.79 -11.31
N GLN A 238 11.97 -20.77 -11.63
CA GLN A 238 12.75 -22.00 -11.90
C GLN A 238 12.89 -22.90 -10.68
N ASP A 239 12.99 -22.33 -9.48
CA ASP A 239 13.16 -23.05 -8.21
C ASP A 239 11.85 -23.57 -7.59
N CYS A 240 10.75 -23.51 -8.35
CA CYS A 240 9.47 -24.02 -7.89
C CYS A 240 9.49 -25.55 -7.76
N PRO A 241 9.14 -26.13 -6.59
CA PRO A 241 9.12 -27.57 -6.42
C PRO A 241 8.22 -28.26 -7.47
N PRO A 242 8.67 -29.35 -8.14
CA PRO A 242 7.91 -29.97 -9.22
C PRO A 242 6.50 -30.42 -8.86
N TYR A 243 6.25 -30.66 -7.56
CA TYR A 243 4.95 -31.11 -7.08
C TYR A 243 3.90 -30.00 -6.95
N PHE A 244 4.26 -28.72 -7.11
CA PHE A 244 3.28 -27.62 -7.24
C PHE A 244 2.62 -27.59 -8.63
N LYS A 245 3.20 -28.25 -9.64
CA LYS A 245 2.74 -28.23 -11.04
C LYS A 245 1.78 -29.37 -11.39
N ARG A 246 1.30 -30.12 -10.41
CA ARG A 246 0.48 -31.33 -10.59
C ARG A 246 -0.99 -31.01 -10.38
#